data_AF-A0A4S8KI94-F1
#
_entry.id   AF-A0A4S8KI94-F1
#
_cell.length_a   1.000
_cell.length_b   1.000
_cell.length_c   1.000
_cell.angle_alpha   90.00
_cell.angle_beta   90.00
_cell.angle_gamma   90.00
#
_symmetry.space_group_name_H-M   'P 1'
#
loop_
_entity.id
_entity.type
_entity.pdbx_description
1 polymer ?
#
loop_
_entity_poly.entity_id
_entity_poly.type
_entity_poly.pdbx_seq_one_letter_code
_entity_poly.pdbx_strand_id
1 'polypeptide(L)' 'ILGNVFQMTLDRPWHLFHRWSKRYGPLTYLNIIGKPIIVINTAKVANDLLVRRASNYTDRP' A
#
# COMPACT_ATOMS: atom_id res chain seq x y z
N ILE A 1 10.88 -13.93 8.15
CA ILE A 1 10.22 -14.56 6.97
C ILE A 1 8.73 -14.19 6.88
N LEU A 2 7.96 -14.11 7.99
CA LEU A 2 6.51 -13.91 7.92
C LEU A 2 6.02 -12.46 7.70
N GLY A 3 6.80 -11.42 8.04
CA GLY A 3 6.42 -10.03 7.75
C GLY A 3 5.11 -9.57 8.42
N ASN A 4 4.33 -8.71 7.75
CA ASN A 4 3.06 -8.14 8.21
C ASN A 4 1.84 -9.05 7.98
N VAL A 5 2.05 -10.33 7.61
CA VAL A 5 0.96 -11.28 7.27
C VAL A 5 -0.11 -11.37 8.35
N PHE A 6 0.28 -11.45 9.62
CA PHE A 6 -0.66 -11.57 10.74
C PHE A 6 -1.44 -10.29 11.04
N GLN A 7 -0.98 -9.15 10.54
CA GLN A 7 -1.66 -7.88 10.71
C GLN A 7 -2.67 -7.62 9.59
N MET A 8 -2.56 -8.34 8.46
CA MET A 8 -3.45 -8.19 7.32
C MET A 8 -4.71 -9.04 7.50
N THR A 9 -5.85 -8.37 7.68
CA THR A 9 -7.15 -9.05 7.75
C THR A 9 -7.68 -9.25 6.33
N LEU A 10 -7.90 -10.51 5.91
CA LEU A 10 -8.34 -10.85 4.55
C LEU A 10 -9.79 -10.47 4.25
N ASP A 11 -10.65 -10.37 5.28
CA ASP A 11 -12.07 -10.12 5.10
C ASP A 11 -12.35 -8.70 4.56
N ARG A 12 -11.64 -7.68 5.06
CA ARG A 12 -11.81 -6.26 4.65
C ARG A 12 -10.51 -5.45 4.73
N PRO A 13 -9.56 -5.66 3.80
CA PRO A 13 -8.26 -5.02 3.86
C PRO A 13 -8.32 -3.49 3.77
N TRP A 14 -9.30 -2.91 3.07
CA TRP A 14 -9.45 -1.45 2.95
C TRP A 14 -9.72 -0.74 4.29
N HIS A 15 -10.43 -1.38 5.24
CA HIS A 15 -10.62 -0.79 6.57
C HIS A 15 -9.32 -0.76 7.36
N LEU A 16 -8.47 -1.78 7.20
CA LEU A 16 -7.14 -1.81 7.80
C LEU A 16 -6.26 -0.71 7.18
N PHE A 17 -6.23 -0.59 5.87
CA PHE A 17 -5.48 0.45 5.17
C PHE A 17 -5.95 1.85 5.55
N HIS A 18 -7.25 2.06 5.71
CA HIS A 18 -7.78 3.33 6.21
C HIS A 18 -7.28 3.65 7.62
N ARG A 19 -7.31 2.66 8.54
CA ARG A 19 -6.77 2.83 9.89
C ARG A 19 -5.26 3.13 9.87
N TRP A 20 -4.52 2.44 9.02
CA TRP A 20 -3.09 2.67 8.84
C TRP A 20 -2.79 4.01 8.19
N SER A 21 -3.65 4.50 7.29
CA SER A 21 -3.50 5.84 6.72
C SER A 21 -3.55 6.91 7.79
N LYS A 22 -4.45 6.74 8.78
CA LYS A 22 -4.55 7.66 9.92
C LYS A 22 -3.37 7.56 10.88
N ARG A 23 -2.75 6.38 10.99
CA ARG A 23 -1.66 6.11 11.93
C ARG A 23 -0.27 6.43 11.38
N TYR A 24 -0.03 6.06 10.12
CA TYR A 24 1.28 6.09 9.45
C TYR A 24 1.33 7.12 8.31
N GLY A 25 0.18 7.63 7.86
CA GLY A 25 0.10 8.70 6.89
C GLY A 25 -0.23 8.24 5.45
N PRO A 26 0.07 9.08 4.45
CA PRO A 26 -0.46 8.94 3.10
C PRO A 26 0.14 7.76 2.30
N LEU A 27 1.27 7.22 2.75
CA LEU A 27 1.98 6.08 2.15
C LEU A 27 2.32 5.08 3.26
N THR A 28 2.11 3.79 3.02
CA THR A 28 2.46 2.74 3.98
C THR A 28 3.21 1.62 3.27
N TYR A 29 4.35 1.22 3.84
CA TYR A 29 5.13 0.08 3.38
C TYR A 29 4.77 -1.17 4.17
N LEU A 30 4.56 -2.28 3.46
CA LEU A 30 4.24 -3.59 4.01
C LEU A 30 5.20 -4.62 3.41
N ASN A 31 5.54 -5.62 4.20
CA ASN A 31 6.25 -6.79 3.70
C ASN A 31 5.41 -8.03 3.99
N ILE A 32 4.95 -8.73 2.95
CA ILE A 32 4.12 -9.93 3.08
C ILE A 32 4.91 -11.12 2.54
N ILE A 33 5.41 -11.98 3.42
CA ILE A 33 6.19 -13.18 3.05
C ILE A 33 7.34 -12.83 2.07
N GLY A 34 8.10 -11.76 2.37
CA GLY A 34 9.21 -11.31 1.53
C GLY A 34 8.79 -10.50 0.30
N LYS A 35 7.49 -10.31 0.05
CA LYS A 35 6.99 -9.41 -1.00
C LYS A 35 6.79 -8.00 -0.46
N PRO A 36 7.58 -7.01 -0.91
CA PRO A 36 7.38 -5.61 -0.56
C PRO A 36 6.11 -5.10 -1.25
N ILE A 37 5.22 -4.46 -0.50
CA ILE A 37 3.97 -3.88 -0.97
C ILE A 37 3.89 -2.45 -0.45
N ILE A 38 3.56 -1.52 -1.35
CA ILE A 38 3.35 -0.11 -0.99
C ILE A 38 1.85 0.19 -1.15
N VAL A 39 1.23 0.64 -0.07
CA VAL A 39 -0.18 1.05 -0.05
C VAL A 39 -0.25 2.58 -0.14
N ILE A 40 -0.98 3.06 -1.14
CA ILE A 40 -1.24 4.48 -1.39
C ILE A 40 -2.61 4.83 -0.80
N ASN A 41 -2.64 5.69 0.21
CA ASN A 41 -3.87 6.01 0.94
C ASN A 41 -4.49 7.37 0.55
N THR A 42 -3.87 8.15 -0.34
CA THR A 42 -4.36 9.48 -0.72
C THR A 42 -4.35 9.69 -2.23
N ALA A 43 -5.35 10.43 -2.72
CA ALA A 43 -5.47 10.76 -4.14
C ALA A 43 -4.28 11.57 -4.67
N LYS A 44 -3.71 12.46 -3.85
CA LYS A 44 -2.53 13.25 -4.22
C LYS A 44 -1.33 12.35 -4.55
N VAL A 45 -1.02 11.41 -3.67
CA VAL A 45 0.11 10.47 -3.88
C VAL A 45 -0.19 9.50 -5.02
N ALA A 46 -1.45 9.08 -5.18
CA ALA A 46 -1.85 8.26 -6.33
C ALA A 46 -1.63 9.00 -7.65
N ASN A 47 -1.98 10.28 -7.73
CA ASN A 47 -1.76 11.09 -8.92
C ASN A 47 -0.26 11.30 -9.20
N ASP A 48 0.53 11.62 -8.18
CA ASP A 48 1.97 11.82 -8.34
C ASP A 48 2.71 10.53 -8.78
N LEU A 49 2.29 9.36 -8.31
CA LEU A 49 2.94 8.09 -8.64
C LEU A 49 2.36 7.44 -9.90
N LEU A 50 1.04 7.28 -9.99
CA LEU A 50 0.39 6.50 -11.04
C LEU A 50 0.06 7.30 -12.30
N VAL A 51 0.02 8.64 -12.22
CA VAL A 51 -0.27 9.50 -13.38
C VAL A 51 1.00 10.22 -13.82
N ARG A 52 1.60 11.05 -12.95
CA ARG A 52 2.80 11.83 -13.32
C ARG A 52 4.03 10.97 -13.57
N ARG A 53 4.12 9.82 -12.90
CA ARG A 53 5.23 8.86 -13.03
C ARG A 53 4.76 7.52 -13.58
N ALA A 54 3.64 7.52 -14.31
CA ALA A 54 3.02 6.30 -14.86
C ALA A 54 4.03 5.40 -15.58
N SER A 55 4.96 5.98 -16.36
CA SER A 55 5.99 5.25 -17.10
C SER A 55 6.92 4.39 -16.21
N ASN A 56 7.05 4.71 -14.92
CA ASN A 56 7.86 3.94 -13.97
C ASN A 56 7.06 2.84 -13.25
N TYR A 57 5.73 2.89 -13.32
CA TYR A 57 4.81 2.06 -12.54
C TYR A 57 3.74 1.38 -13.41
N THR A 58 4.01 1.21 -14.71
CA THR A 58 3.10 0.58 -15.67
C THR A 58 3.05 -0.95 -15.57
N ASP A 59 3.98 -1.55 -14.82
CA ASP A 59 4.05 -3.01 -14.65
C ASP A 59 2.92 -3.53 -13.75
N ARG A 60 2.36 -4.70 -14.09
CA ARG A 60 1.18 -5.28 -13.43
C ARG A 60 1.51 -6.68 -12.89
N PRO A 61 1.87 -6.80 -11.60
CA PRO A 61 2.17 -8.08 -10.93
C PRO A 61 0.92 -8.89 -10.53
#